data_AF-A0AA40E0B9-F1
#
_entry.id   AF-A0AA40E0B9-F1
#
_cell.length_a   1.000
_cell.length_b   1.000
_cell.length_c   1.000
_cell.angle_alpha   90.00
_cell.angle_beta   90.00
_cell.angle_gamma   90.00
#
_symmetry.space_group_name_H-M   'P 1'
#
loop_
_entity.id
_entity.type
_entity.pdbx_description
1 polymer ?
#
loop_
_entity_poly.entity_id
_entity_poly.type
_entity_poly.pdbx_seq_one_letter_code
_entity_poly.pdbx_strand_id
1 'polypeptide(L)'
;VRFTKTQDLFNAIDHTSGDSLTGTNVSLINSTEIGRTREKQGRKFRFRDYESNSRVLIITIPTYLHEELYKRLYNEFVGQVRDTGLKNSWRDIGSATRLAQQGYSGRSSKEGDSTGGPKPQRAAKGAWPTLVIEAGFVFSVQELEEYACRLAEV
;
A
#
# COMPACT_ATOMS: atom_id res chain seq x y z
N VAL A 1 11.22 8.38 -11.27
CA VAL A 1 12.52 7.83 -11.71
C VAL A 1 12.30 6.77 -12.78
N ARG A 2 13.10 6.77 -13.86
CA ARG A 2 13.03 5.70 -14.88
C ARG A 2 13.81 4.50 -14.40
N PHE A 3 13.17 3.33 -14.36
CA PHE A 3 13.79 2.10 -13.90
C PHE A 3 14.81 1.56 -14.91
N THR A 4 15.99 1.23 -14.40
CA THR A 4 17.09 0.57 -15.10
C THR A 4 17.49 -0.70 -14.36
N LYS A 5 17.83 -0.56 -13.07
CA LYS A 5 18.22 -1.64 -12.17
C LYS A 5 17.60 -1.46 -10.79
N THR A 6 17.42 -2.57 -10.08
CA THR A 6 16.92 -2.58 -8.70
C THR A 6 17.73 -1.67 -7.79
N GLN A 7 19.07 -1.69 -7.88
CA GLN A 7 19.92 -0.86 -7.04
C GLN A 7 19.77 0.64 -7.31
N ASP A 8 19.55 1.04 -8.56
CA ASP A 8 19.37 2.45 -8.93
C ASP A 8 18.07 3.00 -8.34
N LEU A 9 17.00 2.21 -8.43
CA LEU A 9 15.72 2.54 -7.78
C LEU A 9 15.88 2.64 -6.27
N PHE A 10 16.62 1.70 -5.69
CA PHE A 10 16.90 1.64 -4.25
C PHE A 10 17.66 2.86 -3.76
N ASN A 11 18.69 3.29 -4.50
CA ASN A 11 19.42 4.50 -4.22
C ASN A 11 18.51 5.73 -4.36
N ALA A 12 17.63 5.77 -5.37
CA ALA A 12 16.68 6.87 -5.53
C ALA A 12 15.71 6.98 -4.33
N ILE A 13 15.23 5.85 -3.80
CA ILE A 13 14.41 5.81 -2.58
C ILE A 13 15.17 6.42 -1.40
N ASP A 14 16.43 6.05 -1.18
CA ASP A 14 17.22 6.54 -0.04
C ASP A 14 17.50 8.05 -0.08
N HIS A 15 17.47 8.64 -1.27
CA HIS A 15 17.73 10.07 -1.48
C HIS A 15 16.44 10.88 -1.73
N THR A 16 15.27 10.27 -1.61
CA THR A 16 13.99 10.97 -1.76
C THR A 16 13.62 11.65 -0.45
N SER A 17 13.37 12.95 -0.49
CA SER A 17 12.95 13.74 0.68
C SER A 17 11.45 13.65 0.97
N GLY A 18 10.65 13.13 0.04
CA GLY A 18 9.21 12.95 0.18
C GLY A 18 8.82 11.56 0.71
N ASP A 19 7.52 11.32 0.85
CA ASP A 19 6.96 10.04 1.29
C ASP A 19 6.54 9.13 0.12
N SER A 20 6.90 9.49 -1.11
CA SER A 20 6.63 8.67 -2.29
C SER A 20 7.68 8.79 -3.39
N LEU A 21 7.77 7.74 -4.20
CA LEU A 21 8.59 7.69 -5.39
C LEU A 21 7.88 6.89 -6.49
N THR A 22 7.74 7.51 -7.67
CA THR A 22 7.17 6.83 -8.85
C THR A 22 8.28 6.30 -9.74
N GLY A 23 8.37 4.97 -9.87
CA GLY A 23 9.22 4.27 -10.83
C GLY A 23 8.48 4.05 -12.16
N THR A 24 9.07 4.42 -13.28
CA THR A 24 8.51 4.16 -14.63
C THR A 24 9.34 3.12 -15.37
N ASN A 25 8.77 2.47 -16.39
CA ASN A 25 9.42 1.39 -17.15
C ASN A 25 9.77 0.16 -16.28
N VAL A 26 8.97 -0.11 -15.25
CA VAL A 26 9.09 -1.29 -14.40
C VAL A 26 8.26 -2.41 -15.03
N SER A 27 8.91 -3.46 -15.54
CA SER A 27 8.19 -4.66 -16.00
C SER A 27 7.64 -5.46 -14.81
N LEU A 28 6.71 -6.38 -15.05
CA LEU A 28 6.16 -7.24 -13.99
C LEU A 28 7.23 -8.15 -13.37
N ILE A 29 8.19 -8.60 -14.19
CA ILE A 29 9.32 -9.40 -13.71
C ILE A 29 10.18 -8.53 -12.78
N ASN A 30 10.46 -7.29 -13.19
CA ASN A 30 11.23 -6.35 -12.38
C ASN A 30 10.49 -6.01 -11.07
N SER A 31 9.17 -5.73 -11.09
CA SER A 31 8.42 -5.44 -9.87
C SER A 31 8.47 -6.60 -8.88
N THR A 32 8.37 -7.85 -9.37
CA THR A 32 8.53 -9.06 -8.56
C THR A 32 9.94 -9.17 -7.97
N GLU A 33 10.98 -8.91 -8.77
CA GLU A 33 12.38 -8.93 -8.32
C GLU A 33 12.69 -7.85 -7.28
N ILE A 34 12.20 -6.63 -7.49
CA ILE A 34 12.32 -5.51 -6.55
C ILE A 34 11.66 -5.91 -5.22
N GLY A 35 10.47 -6.53 -5.26
CA GLY A 35 9.76 -6.99 -4.06
C GLY A 35 10.54 -8.04 -3.27
N ARG A 36 11.09 -9.06 -3.96
CA ARG A 36 11.95 -10.09 -3.34
C ARG A 36 13.24 -9.49 -2.75
N THR A 37 13.87 -8.58 -3.48
CA THR A 37 15.12 -7.93 -3.03
C THR A 37 14.86 -7.04 -1.83
N ARG A 38 13.75 -6.28 -1.84
CA ARG A 38 13.28 -5.48 -0.71
C ARG A 38 13.15 -6.33 0.55
N GLU A 39 12.42 -7.45 0.45
CA GLU A 39 12.18 -8.36 1.57
C GLU A 39 13.49 -8.96 2.10
N LYS A 40 14.34 -9.47 1.19
CA LYS A 40 15.66 -10.02 1.54
C LYS A 40 16.56 -9.01 2.27
N GLN A 41 16.48 -7.74 1.90
CA GLN A 41 17.26 -6.66 2.51
C GLN A 41 16.55 -6.02 3.73
N GLY A 42 15.35 -6.48 4.10
CA GLY A 42 14.60 -5.93 5.23
C GLY A 42 14.17 -4.47 5.05
N ARG A 43 14.09 -3.98 3.82
CA ARG A 43 13.77 -2.57 3.53
C ARG A 43 12.29 -2.29 3.76
N LYS A 44 11.99 -1.09 4.27
CA LYS A 44 10.67 -0.75 4.83
C LYS A 44 9.73 0.01 3.90
N PHE A 45 10.16 0.41 2.71
CA PHE A 45 9.28 1.06 1.74
C PHE A 45 8.18 0.10 1.24
N ARG A 46 7.01 0.64 0.86
CA ARG A 46 5.82 -0.14 0.47
C ARG A 46 5.51 -0.01 -1.02
N PHE A 47 4.95 -1.06 -1.63
CA PHE A 47 4.47 -0.99 -3.00
C PHE A 47 3.01 -0.53 -3.01
N ARG A 48 2.81 0.78 -3.11
CA ARG A 48 1.48 1.39 -3.08
C ARG A 48 0.63 0.94 -4.26
N ASP A 49 1.20 0.96 -5.46
CA ASP A 49 0.52 0.54 -6.68
C ASP A 49 1.54 0.03 -7.71
N TYR A 50 1.11 -0.91 -8.54
CA TYR A 50 1.85 -1.29 -9.73
C TYR A 50 0.88 -1.40 -10.90
N GLU A 51 0.97 -0.49 -11.86
CA GLU A 51 0.13 -0.54 -13.06
C GLU A 51 0.89 -1.24 -14.20
N SER A 52 0.47 -2.47 -14.51
CA SER A 52 1.13 -3.30 -15.51
C SER A 52 1.11 -2.73 -16.93
N ASN A 53 0.05 -2.02 -17.32
CA ASN A 53 -0.09 -1.48 -18.67
C ASN A 53 0.86 -0.30 -18.91
N SER A 54 0.94 0.61 -17.95
CA SER A 54 1.83 1.78 -18.01
C SER A 54 3.24 1.49 -17.50
N ARG A 55 3.49 0.31 -16.92
CA ARG A 55 4.76 -0.10 -16.32
C ARG A 55 5.23 0.88 -15.25
N VAL A 56 4.28 1.30 -14.41
CA VAL A 56 4.50 2.27 -13.32
C VAL A 56 4.43 1.53 -11.99
N LEU A 57 5.43 1.75 -11.13
CA LEU A 57 5.46 1.30 -9.75
C LEU A 57 5.45 2.53 -8.84
N ILE A 58 4.42 2.68 -8.03
CA ILE A 58 4.31 3.74 -7.04
C ILE A 58 4.77 3.16 -5.70
N ILE A 59 5.74 3.83 -5.08
CA ILE A 59 6.37 3.40 -3.84
C ILE A 59 6.03 4.41 -2.75
N THR A 60 5.59 3.93 -1.60
CA THR A 60 5.49 4.74 -0.37
C THR A 60 6.81 4.62 0.40
N ILE A 61 7.37 5.75 0.81
CA ILE A 61 8.54 5.85 1.67
C ILE A 61 8.05 6.24 3.07
N PRO A 62 8.10 5.32 4.05
CA PRO A 62 7.58 5.60 5.38
C PRO A 62 8.44 6.68 6.06
N THR A 63 7.87 7.86 6.22
CA THR A 63 8.42 8.92 7.07
C THR A 63 7.73 8.90 8.43
N TYR A 64 8.31 9.53 9.45
CA TYR A 64 7.65 9.65 10.75
C TYR A 64 6.26 10.28 10.63
N LEU A 65 6.13 11.38 9.87
CA LEU A 65 4.85 12.07 9.66
C LEU A 65 3.83 11.19 8.92
N HIS A 66 4.28 10.48 7.89
CA HIS A 66 3.42 9.55 7.14
C HIS A 66 2.89 8.43 8.05
N GLU A 67 3.78 7.83 8.86
CA GLU A 67 3.43 6.78 9.80
C GLU A 67 2.48 7.24 10.90
N GLU A 68 2.71 8.44 11.43
CA GLU A 68 1.86 9.05 12.44
C GLU A 68 0.46 9.37 11.89
N LEU A 69 0.37 9.82 10.64
CA LEU A 69 -0.89 10.18 10.00
C LEU A 69 -1.86 8.99 9.95
N TYR A 70 -1.45 7.87 9.33
CA TYR A 70 -2.35 6.73 9.21
C TYR A 70 -2.63 6.07 10.56
N LYS A 71 -1.66 6.07 11.49
CA LYS A 71 -1.85 5.48 12.82
C LYS A 71 -2.90 6.24 13.61
N ARG A 72 -2.88 7.58 13.58
CA ARG A 72 -3.91 8.39 14.23
C ARG A 72 -5.29 8.09 13.68
N LEU A 73 -5.45 8.11 12.35
CA LEU A 73 -6.73 7.79 11.71
C LEU A 73 -7.23 6.39 12.08
N TYR A 74 -6.33 5.40 12.08
CA TYR A 74 -6.67 4.05 12.45
C TYR A 74 -7.09 3.92 13.92
N ASN A 75 -6.33 4.54 14.84
CA ASN A 75 -6.61 4.49 16.27
C ASN A 75 -7.94 5.17 16.61
N GLU A 76 -8.26 6.29 15.96
CA GLU A 76 -9.57 6.95 16.11
C GLU A 76 -10.71 6.05 15.64
N PHE A 77 -10.56 5.42 14.47
CA PHE A 77 -11.57 4.49 13.95
C PHE A 77 -11.78 3.29 14.90
N VAL A 78 -10.69 2.65 15.35
CA VAL A 78 -10.76 1.51 16.27
C VAL A 78 -11.31 1.92 17.63
N GLY A 79 -11.03 3.15 18.07
CA GLY A 79 -11.64 3.76 19.26
C GLY A 79 -13.16 3.78 19.15
N GLN A 80 -13.70 4.28 18.04
CA GLN A 80 -15.14 4.30 17.80
C GLN A 80 -15.75 2.89 17.74
N VAL A 81 -15.11 1.94 17.05
CA VAL A 81 -15.55 0.54 17.00
C VAL A 81 -15.63 -0.08 18.40
N ARG A 82 -14.67 0.26 19.27
CA ARG A 82 -14.67 -0.20 20.66
C ARG A 82 -15.82 0.43 21.45
N ASP A 83 -16.02 1.73 21.30
CA ASP A 83 -17.00 2.47 22.07
C ASP A 83 -18.44 2.10 21.68
N THR A 84 -18.65 1.55 20.47
CA THR A 84 -19.92 0.93 20.05
C THR A 84 -20.06 -0.54 20.46
N GLY A 85 -19.16 -1.08 21.29
CA GLY A 85 -19.22 -2.48 21.77
C GLY A 85 -18.83 -3.53 20.72
N LEU A 86 -18.28 -3.13 19.57
CA LEU A 86 -17.94 -4.04 18.46
C LEU A 86 -16.48 -4.50 18.48
N LYS A 87 -15.72 -4.20 19.53
CA LYS A 87 -14.29 -4.55 19.66
C LYS A 87 -13.99 -6.01 19.31
N ASN A 88 -14.77 -6.95 19.85
CA ASN A 88 -14.54 -8.38 19.64
C ASN A 88 -14.94 -8.86 18.23
N SER A 89 -15.72 -8.06 17.53
CA SER A 89 -16.18 -8.28 16.16
C SER A 89 -15.25 -7.63 15.13
N TRP A 90 -14.16 -6.99 15.54
CA TRP A 90 -13.19 -6.36 14.64
C TRP A 90 -11.85 -7.09 14.62
N ARG A 91 -11.18 -7.04 13.47
CA ARG A 91 -9.83 -7.56 13.24
C ARG A 91 -8.93 -6.47 12.71
N ASP A 92 -7.81 -6.30 13.40
CA ASP A 92 -6.69 -5.55 12.85
C ASP A 92 -5.91 -6.43 11.87
N ILE A 93 -5.75 -5.94 10.64
CA ILE A 93 -5.09 -6.68 9.55
C ILE A 93 -3.72 -6.05 9.24
N GLY A 94 -3.53 -4.76 9.50
CA GLY A 94 -2.26 -4.05 9.28
C GLY A 94 -2.03 -3.75 7.80
N SER A 95 -0.79 -3.80 7.32
CA SER A 95 -0.51 -3.60 5.89
C SER A 95 -0.91 -4.86 5.10
N ALA A 96 -2.00 -4.76 4.32
CA ALA A 96 -2.48 -5.85 3.48
C ALA A 96 -2.08 -5.62 2.02
N THR A 97 -1.41 -6.60 1.42
CA THR A 97 -1.10 -6.58 -0.02
C THR A 97 -2.15 -7.34 -0.81
N ARG A 98 -2.83 -6.68 -1.76
CA ARG A 98 -3.57 -7.36 -2.83
C ARG A 98 -2.62 -7.65 -3.97
N LEU A 99 -2.45 -8.92 -4.29
CA LEU A 99 -1.81 -9.34 -5.53
C LEU A 99 -2.89 -9.45 -6.61
N ALA A 100 -2.60 -8.98 -7.82
CA ALA A 100 -3.45 -9.26 -8.97
C ALA A 100 -3.65 -10.79 -9.11
N GLN A 101 -4.90 -11.26 -9.10
CA GLN A 101 -5.20 -12.67 -9.30
C GLN A 101 -4.78 -13.09 -10.72
N GLN A 102 -4.22 -14.29 -10.87
CA GLN A 102 -3.92 -14.85 -12.19
C GLN A 102 -5.24 -14.98 -12.99
N GLY A 103 -5.30 -14.33 -14.15
CA GLY A 103 -6.41 -14.48 -15.12
C GLY A 103 -7.14 -13.20 -15.52
N TYR A 104 -7.00 -12.11 -14.77
CA TYR A 104 -7.63 -10.82 -15.12
C TYR A 104 -6.66 -9.89 -15.88
N SER A 105 -7.16 -9.23 -16.91
CA SER A 105 -6.48 -8.15 -17.63
C SER A 105 -6.51 -6.88 -16.77
N GLY A 106 -5.38 -6.17 -16.62
CA GLY A 106 -5.23 -5.05 -15.68
C GLY A 106 -4.61 -5.46 -14.34
N ARG A 107 -3.35 -5.92 -14.37
CA ARG A 107 -2.64 -6.45 -13.18
C ARG A 107 -2.18 -5.29 -12.30
N SER A 108 -3.03 -4.85 -11.36
CA SER A 108 -2.64 -3.96 -10.28
C SER A 108 -2.40 -4.70 -8.97
N SER A 109 -1.31 -4.37 -8.28
CA SER A 109 -1.05 -4.84 -6.91
C SER A 109 -0.95 -3.65 -5.99
N LYS A 110 -1.60 -3.73 -4.83
CA LYS A 110 -1.72 -2.62 -3.89
C LYS A 110 -1.38 -3.05 -2.48
N GLU A 111 -0.76 -2.16 -1.72
CA GLU A 111 -0.38 -2.35 -0.33
C GLU A 111 -0.88 -1.14 0.46
N GLY A 112 -1.90 -1.33 1.30
CA GLY A 112 -2.44 -0.23 2.10
C GLY A 112 -1.66 0.00 3.39
N ASP A 113 -1.66 1.24 3.87
CA ASP A 113 -0.88 1.63 5.06
C ASP A 113 -1.41 0.99 6.35
N SER A 114 -2.75 1.01 6.53
CA SER A 114 -3.41 0.25 7.61
C SER A 114 -4.75 -0.29 7.17
N THR A 115 -5.09 -1.49 7.62
CA THR A 115 -6.32 -2.16 7.22
C THR A 115 -6.99 -2.92 8.37
N GLY A 116 -8.29 -3.15 8.22
CA GLY A 116 -9.08 -3.91 9.18
C GLY A 116 -10.42 -4.38 8.62
N GLY A 117 -11.12 -5.23 9.38
CA GLY A 117 -12.44 -5.68 8.98
C GLY A 117 -13.17 -6.50 10.03
N PRO A 118 -14.47 -6.77 9.79
CA PRO A 118 -15.31 -7.51 10.71
C PRO A 118 -14.94 -9.00 10.76
N LYS A 119 -15.03 -9.58 11.96
CA LYS A 119 -14.95 -11.02 12.22
C LYS A 119 -16.38 -11.59 12.33
N PRO A 120 -16.63 -12.77 11.75
CA PRO A 120 -15.70 -13.64 11.03
C PRO A 120 -15.56 -13.33 9.52
N GLN A 121 -16.33 -12.40 8.96
CA GLN A 121 -16.50 -12.19 7.52
C GLN A 121 -15.19 -11.87 6.77
N ARG A 122 -14.20 -11.29 7.45
CA ARG A 122 -12.86 -10.97 6.94
C ARG A 122 -11.74 -11.68 7.71
N ALA A 123 -12.04 -12.82 8.34
CA ALA A 123 -11.05 -13.61 9.08
C ALA A 123 -10.19 -14.52 8.18
N ALA A 124 -10.65 -14.85 6.96
CA ALA A 124 -9.92 -15.74 6.06
C ALA A 124 -8.60 -15.14 5.56
N LYS A 125 -7.58 -15.99 5.34
CA LYS A 125 -6.32 -15.59 4.73
C LYS A 125 -6.57 -15.10 3.30
N GLY A 126 -6.10 -13.90 2.97
CA GLY A 126 -6.32 -13.28 1.66
C GLY A 126 -7.67 -12.60 1.49
N ALA A 127 -8.54 -12.57 2.52
CA ALA A 127 -9.75 -11.76 2.48
C ALA A 127 -9.36 -10.27 2.43
N TRP A 128 -9.90 -9.55 1.44
CA TRP A 128 -9.68 -8.10 1.34
C TRP A 128 -10.36 -7.39 2.52
N PRO A 129 -9.66 -6.49 3.23
CA PRO A 129 -10.21 -5.73 4.35
C PRO A 129 -11.46 -4.93 3.97
N THR A 130 -12.23 -4.56 4.99
CA THR A 130 -13.36 -3.63 4.82
C THR A 130 -12.89 -2.18 4.95
N LEU A 131 -11.94 -1.93 5.85
CA LEU A 131 -11.29 -0.63 6.00
C LEU A 131 -9.90 -0.69 5.40
N VAL A 132 -9.61 0.24 4.50
CA VAL A 132 -8.26 0.55 4.02
C VAL A 132 -8.02 2.02 4.30
N ILE A 133 -6.94 2.32 5.02
CA ILE A 133 -6.45 3.67 5.26
C ILE A 133 -5.19 3.85 4.43
N GLU A 134 -5.17 4.96 3.71
CA GLU A 134 -4.04 5.42 2.92
C GLU A 134 -3.68 6.81 3.40
N ALA A 135 -2.40 7.01 3.66
CA ALA A 135 -1.88 8.30 4.07
C ALA A 135 -0.92 8.85 3.03
N GLY A 136 -0.82 10.17 2.99
CA GLY A 136 0.13 10.86 2.13
C GLY A 136 0.44 12.22 2.73
N PHE A 137 1.72 12.50 2.96
CA PHE A 137 2.21 13.80 3.42
C PHE A 137 2.58 14.71 2.24
N VAL A 138 2.99 14.14 1.10
CA VAL A 138 3.41 14.93 -0.09
C VAL A 138 2.41 14.78 -1.25
N PHE A 139 1.29 14.10 -1.03
CA PHE A 139 0.24 13.96 -2.03
C PHE A 139 -0.73 15.12 -1.96
N SER A 140 -1.14 15.61 -3.13
CA SER A 140 -2.35 16.41 -3.25
C SER A 140 -3.59 15.57 -2.90
N VAL A 141 -4.65 16.26 -2.47
CA VAL A 141 -5.96 15.61 -2.23
C VAL A 141 -6.42 14.85 -3.47
N GLN A 142 -6.21 15.42 -4.67
CA GLN A 142 -6.57 14.79 -5.93
C GLN A 142 -5.84 13.46 -6.15
N GLU A 143 -4.53 13.37 -5.86
CA GLU A 143 -3.80 12.11 -5.99
C GLU A 143 -4.29 11.04 -5.00
N LEU A 144 -4.71 11.45 -3.79
CA LEU A 144 -5.32 10.55 -2.82
C LEU A 144 -6.71 10.09 -3.27
N GLU A 145 -7.52 10.98 -3.85
CA GLU A 145 -8.85 10.66 -4.38
C GLU A 145 -8.77 9.72 -5.58
N GLU A 146 -7.91 10.00 -6.56
CA GLU A 146 -7.65 9.11 -7.70
C GLU A 146 -7.13 7.73 -7.24
N TYR A 147 -6.40 7.69 -6.13
CA TYR A 147 -5.98 6.44 -5.52
C TYR A 147 -7.13 5.68 -4.86
N ALA A 148 -7.96 6.36 -4.07
CA ALA A 148 -9.12 5.80 -3.40
C ALA A 148 -10.16 5.26 -4.40
N CYS A 149 -10.42 5.97 -5.50
CA CYS A 149 -11.30 5.47 -6.57
C CYS A 149 -10.78 4.16 -7.14
N ARG A 150 -9.48 4.07 -7.45
CA ARG A 150 -8.88 2.82 -7.94
C ARG A 150 -8.89 1.70 -6.90
N LEU A 151 -9.02 1.99 -5.60
CA LEU A 151 -9.20 0.95 -4.57
C LEU A 151 -10.62 0.36 -4.59
N ALA A 152 -11.62 1.17 -4.93
CA ALA A 152 -13.02 0.76 -4.98
C ALA A 152 -13.37 -0.06 -6.24
N GLU A 153 -12.58 0.05 -7.30
CA GLU A 153 -12.78 -0.66 -8.58
C GLU A 153 -12.27 -2.10 -8.59
N VAL A 154 -11.65 -2.57 -7.50
CA VAL A 154 -11.07 -3.93 -7.39
C VAL A 154 -11.86 -4.79 -6.42
#